data_AF-A0A7X8RXH3-F1
#
_entry.id   AF-A0A7X8RXH3-F1
#
_cell.length_a   1.000
_cell.length_b   1.000
_cell.length_c   1.000
_cell.angle_alpha   90.00
_cell.angle_beta   90.00
_cell.angle_gamma   90.00
#
_symmetry.space_group_name_H-M   'P 1'
#
loop_
_entity.id
_entity.type
_entity.pdbx_description
1 polymer ?
#
loop_
_entity_poly.entity_id
_entity_poly.type
_entity_poly.pdbx_seq_one_letter_code
_entity_poly.pdbx_strand_id
1 'polypeptide(L)'
;MTPRKSLVGSLVHGRIIGNDRVRRTGLAVALVICAVLTVYPQNYRAAVSLTPSDPSTLGLSGTLSQLGAGANIFGNQTAIEVSLKVARSVYVRQLVARRVKLGERLGLTETQGLRWLEKNVDVRIMRGGIIEIEMVRRDGDFARDVVATYADAVREQLGVISREQTAYKRRILEQLVDQAAQRLDRAQAEFDTFRLNTRYGDPQSAVQEVAKKVPALDAQIEAKQSELNALRRFATDQNILVQRAQVELQELLRRRALAAEPQPQQRGSVGQVVQESTKGLRLRRELDVAQSLYDNYKRFLQGTSVEDLTSTANIRILEPAYVDPDRQYNLPALAIGLLLLLLGLAVEFYKLRPPPGEPRKVVQ
;
A
#
# COMPACT_ATOMS: atom_id res chain seq x y z
N MET A 1 -72.12 4.29 -26.64
CA MET A 1 -70.72 4.45 -26.19
C MET A 1 -69.82 4.37 -27.41
N THR A 2 -69.27 5.51 -27.86
CA THR A 2 -68.29 5.56 -28.94
C THR A 2 -66.98 4.92 -28.46
N PRO A 3 -66.41 3.92 -29.16
CA PRO A 3 -65.14 3.35 -28.73
C PRO A 3 -64.05 4.42 -28.85
N ARG A 4 -63.30 4.63 -27.75
CA ARG A 4 -62.13 5.53 -27.76
C ARG A 4 -61.16 5.02 -28.81
N LYS A 5 -60.93 5.82 -29.85
CA LYS A 5 -59.92 5.55 -30.88
C LYS A 5 -58.57 5.40 -30.18
N SER A 6 -58.10 4.15 -30.09
CA SER A 6 -56.73 3.87 -29.68
C SER A 6 -55.78 4.61 -30.65
N LEU A 7 -54.77 5.29 -30.12
CA LEU A 7 -53.72 5.93 -30.92
C LEU A 7 -53.12 4.95 -31.96
N VAL A 8 -53.10 3.66 -31.62
CA VAL A 8 -52.64 2.57 -32.49
C VAL A 8 -53.60 2.35 -33.68
N GLY A 9 -54.92 2.42 -33.47
CA GLY A 9 -55.93 2.25 -34.53
C GLY A 9 -55.94 3.40 -35.55
N SER A 10 -55.60 4.62 -35.12
CA SER A 10 -55.40 5.80 -35.98
C SER A 10 -54.18 5.66 -36.89
N LEU A 11 -53.06 5.17 -36.34
CA LEU A 11 -51.81 4.94 -37.08
C LEU A 11 -51.94 3.82 -38.11
N VAL A 12 -52.74 2.79 -37.83
CA VAL A 12 -52.96 1.64 -38.74
C VAL A 12 -53.77 2.02 -40.00
N HIS A 13 -54.61 3.06 -39.93
CA HIS A 13 -55.46 3.53 -41.05
C HIS A 13 -54.83 4.65 -41.89
N GLY A 14 -53.60 5.06 -41.61
CA GLY A 14 -52.86 6.02 -42.44
C GLY A 14 -52.54 5.46 -43.84
N ARG A 15 -52.63 6.32 -44.87
CA ARG A 15 -52.48 5.97 -46.31
C ARG A 15 -51.16 5.24 -46.67
N ILE A 16 -50.13 5.37 -45.81
CA ILE A 16 -48.80 4.77 -45.96
C ILE A 16 -48.68 3.40 -45.23
N ILE A 17 -49.43 3.18 -44.14
CA ILE A 17 -49.39 1.96 -43.31
C ILE A 17 -50.54 0.98 -43.66
N GLY A 18 -51.59 1.47 -44.31
CA GLY A 18 -52.72 0.67 -44.77
C GLY A 18 -52.41 -0.26 -45.94
N ASN A 19 -51.41 0.05 -46.78
CA ASN A 19 -51.04 -0.77 -47.94
C ASN A 19 -49.94 -1.78 -47.56
N ASP A 20 -50.30 -3.06 -47.46
CA ASP A 20 -49.40 -4.11 -46.97
C ASP A 20 -48.14 -4.29 -47.83
N ARG A 21 -48.22 -4.00 -49.15
CA ARG A 21 -47.05 -4.07 -50.05
C ARG A 21 -46.05 -2.92 -49.81
N VAL A 22 -46.53 -1.69 -49.61
CA VAL A 22 -45.67 -0.51 -49.39
C VAL A 22 -45.00 -0.56 -48.02
N ARG A 23 -45.69 -1.07 -46.99
CA ARG A 23 -45.10 -1.27 -45.66
C ARG A 23 -44.02 -2.35 -45.66
N ARG A 24 -44.29 -3.52 -46.24
CA ARG A 24 -43.32 -4.64 -46.29
C ARG A 24 -42.08 -4.25 -47.12
N THR A 25 -42.26 -3.54 -48.23
CA THR A 25 -41.13 -3.02 -49.04
C THR A 25 -40.36 -1.92 -48.30
N GLY A 26 -41.04 -0.97 -47.65
CA GLY A 26 -40.38 0.06 -46.83
C GLY A 26 -39.57 -0.52 -45.66
N LEU A 27 -40.10 -1.55 -45.00
CA LEU A 27 -39.40 -2.25 -43.92
C LEU A 27 -38.22 -3.08 -44.44
N ALA A 28 -38.38 -3.75 -45.59
CA ALA A 28 -37.29 -4.47 -46.23
C ALA A 28 -36.16 -3.52 -46.66
N VAL A 29 -36.49 -2.37 -47.24
CA VAL A 29 -35.50 -1.33 -47.60
C VAL A 29 -34.80 -0.79 -46.34
N ALA A 30 -35.54 -0.50 -45.28
CA ALA A 30 -34.95 -0.06 -44.02
C ALA A 30 -34.02 -1.10 -43.40
N LEU A 31 -34.39 -2.39 -43.46
CA LEU A 31 -33.52 -3.49 -43.01
C LEU A 31 -32.25 -3.62 -43.85
N VAL A 32 -32.36 -3.49 -45.18
CA VAL A 32 -31.19 -3.51 -46.08
C VAL A 32 -30.26 -2.34 -45.77
N ILE A 33 -30.80 -1.13 -45.56
CA ILE A 33 -30.01 0.03 -45.16
C ILE A 33 -29.32 -0.20 -43.81
N CYS A 34 -30.02 -0.74 -42.81
CA CYS A 34 -29.43 -1.08 -41.52
C CYS A 34 -28.35 -2.17 -41.63
N ALA A 35 -28.55 -3.18 -42.48
CA ALA A 35 -27.57 -4.23 -42.73
C ALA A 35 -26.31 -3.66 -43.38
N VAL A 36 -26.46 -2.77 -44.37
CA VAL A 36 -25.33 -2.06 -44.99
C VAL A 36 -24.62 -1.17 -43.97
N LEU A 37 -25.36 -0.42 -43.14
CA LEU A 37 -24.79 0.43 -42.09
C LEU A 37 -24.10 -0.34 -40.95
N THR A 38 -24.47 -1.60 -40.76
CA THR A 38 -23.80 -2.51 -39.82
C THR A 38 -22.39 -2.85 -40.29
N VAL A 39 -22.21 -2.93 -41.60
CA VAL A 39 -20.99 -3.39 -42.29
C VAL A 39 -20.10 -2.22 -42.75
N TYR A 40 -20.70 -1.06 -43.02
CA TYR A 40 -20.05 0.16 -43.48
C TYR A 40 -20.59 1.37 -42.71
N PRO A 41 -19.74 2.26 -42.17
CA PRO A 41 -18.29 2.35 -42.31
C PRO A 41 -17.54 1.38 -41.39
N GLN A 42 -16.38 0.92 -41.86
CA GLN A 42 -15.47 0.05 -41.10
C GLN A 42 -14.81 0.84 -39.98
N ASN A 43 -14.86 0.31 -38.76
CA ASN A 43 -14.08 0.82 -37.63
C ASN A 43 -12.96 -0.17 -37.33
N TYR A 44 -11.81 0.37 -36.93
CA TYR A 44 -10.66 -0.37 -36.44
C TYR A 44 -10.55 -0.18 -34.94
N ARG A 45 -10.36 -1.27 -34.22
CA ARG A 45 -10.06 -1.24 -32.79
C ARG A 45 -8.55 -1.28 -32.64
N ALA A 46 -7.98 -0.27 -32.00
CA ALA A 46 -6.59 -0.29 -31.57
C ALA A 46 -6.55 -0.52 -30.06
N ALA A 47 -5.64 -1.39 -29.61
CA ALA A 47 -5.51 -1.75 -28.20
C ALA A 47 -4.04 -1.83 -27.79
N VAL A 48 -3.78 -1.58 -26.52
CA VAL A 48 -2.48 -1.80 -25.86
C VAL A 48 -2.75 -2.33 -24.46
N SER A 49 -1.95 -3.31 -24.06
CA SER A 49 -2.08 -3.98 -22.76
C SER A 49 -0.83 -3.74 -21.93
N LEU A 50 -1.02 -3.19 -20.72
CA LEU A 50 0.05 -2.94 -19.77
C LEU A 50 -0.29 -3.51 -18.39
N THR A 51 0.72 -3.92 -17.65
CA THR A 51 0.56 -4.38 -16.27
C THR A 51 1.48 -3.55 -15.36
N PRO A 52 0.97 -3.03 -14.23
CA PRO A 52 1.83 -2.50 -13.18
C PRO A 52 2.72 -3.65 -12.69
N SER A 53 4.03 -3.51 -12.71
CA SER A 53 4.88 -4.50 -12.06
C SER A 53 4.92 -4.22 -10.57
N ASP A 54 4.83 -5.29 -9.79
CA ASP A 54 4.91 -5.21 -8.34
C ASP A 54 6.40 -5.25 -7.93
N PRO A 55 6.88 -4.40 -6.99
CA PRO A 55 8.24 -4.50 -6.45
C PRO A 55 8.57 -5.90 -5.91
N SER A 56 7.57 -6.69 -5.52
CA SER A 56 7.73 -8.09 -5.09
C SER A 56 8.10 -9.06 -6.23
N THR A 57 7.83 -8.71 -7.49
CA THR A 57 8.20 -9.48 -8.69
C THR A 57 9.64 -9.25 -9.14
N LEU A 58 10.32 -8.26 -8.59
CA LEU A 58 11.73 -7.93 -8.86
C LEU A 58 12.72 -8.71 -7.97
N GLY A 59 12.29 -9.81 -7.35
CA GLY A 59 13.16 -10.72 -6.58
C GLY A 59 13.49 -10.27 -5.14
N LEU A 60 12.99 -9.12 -4.70
CA LEU A 60 13.21 -8.59 -3.33
C LEU A 60 12.26 -9.20 -2.27
N SER A 61 11.31 -10.03 -2.70
CA SER A 61 10.39 -10.77 -1.81
C SER A 61 11.10 -11.84 -0.96
N GLY A 62 12.24 -12.36 -1.41
CA GLY A 62 13.00 -13.38 -0.68
C GLY A 62 13.55 -12.90 0.67
N THR A 63 13.95 -11.63 0.77
CA THR A 63 14.51 -11.05 2.01
C THR A 63 13.44 -10.53 2.96
N LEU A 64 12.28 -10.11 2.45
CA LEU A 64 11.17 -9.61 3.28
C LEU A 64 10.32 -10.77 3.85
N SER A 65 10.22 -11.89 3.13
CA SER A 65 9.58 -13.12 3.62
C SER A 65 10.33 -13.76 4.79
N GLN A 66 11.65 -13.58 4.89
CA GLN A 66 12.46 -14.06 6.02
C GLN A 66 12.23 -13.24 7.31
N LEU A 67 11.59 -12.06 7.22
CA LEU A 67 11.25 -11.19 8.34
C LEU A 67 9.80 -11.37 8.84
N GLY A 68 9.13 -12.46 8.45
CA GLY A 68 7.83 -12.86 9.01
C GLY A 68 6.60 -12.14 8.47
N ALA A 69 6.75 -11.27 7.47
CA ALA A 69 5.66 -10.53 6.83
C ALA A 69 5.23 -11.16 5.49
N GLY A 70 5.07 -12.49 5.47
CA GLY A 70 4.67 -13.23 4.28
C GLY A 70 3.16 -13.17 4.05
N ALA A 71 2.76 -12.66 2.89
CA ALA A 71 1.46 -12.77 2.19
C ALA A 71 0.68 -11.47 2.01
N ASN A 72 1.22 -10.51 1.27
CA ASN A 72 0.40 -9.48 0.62
C ASN A 72 -0.24 -10.03 -0.67
N ILE A 73 -1.16 -11.00 -0.54
CA ILE A 73 -1.98 -11.49 -1.67
C ILE A 73 -3.04 -10.43 -2.08
N PHE A 74 -3.27 -9.41 -1.23
CA PHE A 74 -4.20 -8.30 -1.47
C PHE A 74 -3.52 -6.96 -1.86
N GLY A 75 -2.19 -6.90 -1.91
CA GLY A 75 -1.45 -5.66 -2.25
C GLY A 75 -1.52 -5.24 -3.72
N ASN A 76 -1.79 -6.20 -4.62
CA ASN A 76 -1.84 -5.97 -6.05
C ASN A 76 -3.04 -5.10 -6.47
N GLN A 77 -4.19 -5.21 -5.79
CA GLN A 77 -5.40 -4.50 -6.18
C GLN A 77 -5.26 -2.98 -6.01
N THR A 78 -4.63 -2.51 -4.93
CA THR A 78 -4.39 -1.07 -4.72
C THR A 78 -3.43 -0.49 -5.77
N ALA A 79 -2.39 -1.23 -6.15
CA ALA A 79 -1.46 -0.80 -7.21
C ALA A 79 -2.16 -0.70 -8.58
N ILE A 80 -3.05 -1.64 -8.89
CA ILE A 80 -3.88 -1.62 -10.10
C ILE A 80 -4.86 -0.44 -10.07
N GLU A 81 -5.54 -0.18 -8.95
CA GLU A 81 -6.49 0.93 -8.81
C GLU A 81 -5.80 2.30 -8.93
N VAL A 82 -4.63 2.47 -8.32
CA VAL A 82 -3.80 3.68 -8.47
C VAL A 82 -3.36 3.83 -9.93
N SER A 83 -2.90 2.76 -10.56
CA SER A 83 -2.47 2.79 -11.96
C SER A 83 -3.63 3.13 -12.91
N LEU A 84 -4.83 2.57 -12.67
CA LEU A 84 -6.04 2.92 -13.41
C LEU A 84 -6.43 4.39 -13.20
N LYS A 85 -6.34 4.89 -11.95
CA LYS A 85 -6.65 6.29 -11.64
C LYS A 85 -5.68 7.24 -12.33
N VAL A 86 -4.39 6.91 -12.37
CA VAL A 86 -3.37 7.66 -13.10
C VAL A 86 -3.65 7.61 -14.60
N ALA A 87 -3.98 6.43 -15.14
CA ALA A 87 -4.33 6.30 -16.55
C ALA A 87 -5.51 7.19 -16.95
N ARG A 88 -6.58 7.23 -16.15
CA ARG A 88 -7.75 8.08 -16.39
C ARG A 88 -7.56 9.56 -15.99
N SER A 89 -6.39 9.93 -15.49
CA SER A 89 -6.15 11.29 -14.98
C SER A 89 -6.21 12.35 -16.10
N VAL A 90 -6.55 13.58 -15.71
CA VAL A 90 -6.54 14.72 -16.64
C VAL A 90 -5.11 15.01 -17.12
N TYR A 91 -4.11 14.80 -16.25
CA TYR A 91 -2.70 15.03 -16.57
C TYR A 91 -2.21 14.13 -17.71
N VAL A 92 -2.49 12.81 -17.65
CA VAL A 92 -2.15 11.88 -18.73
C VAL A 92 -2.86 12.29 -20.02
N ARG A 93 -4.15 12.64 -19.97
CA ARG A 93 -4.87 13.11 -21.15
C ARG A 93 -4.28 14.38 -21.76
N GLN A 94 -3.81 15.33 -20.95
CA GLN A 94 -3.12 16.54 -21.43
C GLN A 94 -1.80 16.18 -22.12
N LEU A 95 -1.02 15.28 -21.53
CA LEU A 95 0.25 14.83 -22.07
C LEU A 95 0.07 14.14 -23.44
N VAL A 96 -0.93 13.26 -23.55
CA VAL A 96 -1.33 12.62 -24.81
C VAL A 96 -1.83 13.64 -25.83
N ALA A 97 -2.70 14.57 -25.42
CA ALA A 97 -3.23 15.61 -26.30
C ALA A 97 -2.12 16.46 -26.93
N ARG A 98 -1.08 16.80 -26.17
CA ARG A 98 0.08 17.54 -26.64
C ARG A 98 0.97 16.70 -27.56
N ARG A 99 1.26 15.45 -27.22
CA ARG A 99 2.14 14.55 -28.01
C ARG A 99 1.54 14.17 -29.37
N VAL A 100 0.26 13.81 -29.39
CA VAL A 100 -0.47 13.50 -30.62
C VAL A 100 -0.78 14.76 -31.44
N LYS A 101 -0.61 15.96 -30.85
CA LYS A 101 -1.01 17.25 -31.43
C LYS A 101 -2.49 17.24 -31.82
N LEU A 102 -3.33 16.80 -30.89
CA LEU A 102 -4.77 16.61 -31.10
C LEU A 102 -5.49 17.89 -31.54
N GLY A 103 -5.04 19.05 -31.03
CA GLY A 103 -5.59 20.35 -31.43
C GLY A 103 -5.36 20.67 -32.91
N GLU A 104 -4.16 20.39 -33.44
CA GLU A 104 -3.82 20.61 -34.85
C GLU A 104 -4.54 19.61 -35.76
N ARG A 105 -4.56 18.32 -35.37
CA ARG A 105 -5.13 17.25 -36.20
C ARG A 105 -6.66 17.28 -36.28
N LEU A 106 -7.35 17.80 -35.26
CA LEU A 106 -8.82 17.82 -35.19
C LEU A 106 -9.42 19.23 -35.16
N GLY A 107 -8.59 20.28 -35.15
CA GLY A 107 -9.06 21.67 -35.02
C GLY A 107 -9.75 21.96 -33.68
N LEU A 108 -9.38 21.24 -32.62
CA LEU A 108 -10.03 21.33 -31.31
C LEU A 108 -9.24 22.23 -30.36
N THR A 109 -9.97 22.96 -29.51
CA THR A 109 -9.35 23.61 -28.34
C THR A 109 -8.86 22.56 -27.33
N GLU A 110 -7.92 22.93 -26.45
CA GLU A 110 -7.31 22.00 -25.48
C GLU A 110 -8.39 21.27 -24.64
N THR A 111 -9.39 22.01 -24.14
CA THR A 111 -10.48 21.43 -23.34
C THR A 111 -11.38 20.47 -24.16
N GLN A 112 -11.65 20.78 -25.43
CA GLN A 112 -12.41 19.91 -26.32
C GLN A 112 -11.61 18.64 -26.66
N GLY A 113 -10.30 18.75 -26.86
CA GLY A 113 -9.41 17.60 -27.06
C GLY A 113 -9.43 16.63 -25.88
N LEU A 114 -9.42 17.16 -24.65
CA LEU A 114 -9.49 16.33 -23.43
C LEU A 114 -10.81 15.59 -23.27
N ARG A 115 -11.95 16.25 -23.57
CA ARG A 115 -13.28 15.62 -23.57
C ARG A 115 -13.41 14.60 -24.69
N TRP A 116 -12.80 14.89 -25.84
CA TRP A 116 -12.77 13.99 -26.97
C TRP A 116 -11.99 12.71 -26.62
N LEU A 117 -10.81 12.82 -25.98
CA LEU A 117 -10.05 11.67 -25.50
C LEU A 117 -10.86 10.83 -24.50
N GLU A 118 -11.54 11.47 -23.55
CA GLU A 118 -12.37 10.77 -22.55
C GLU A 118 -13.51 9.96 -23.16
N LYS A 119 -14.06 10.42 -24.28
CA LYS A 119 -15.18 9.76 -24.95
C LYS A 119 -14.74 8.67 -25.92
N ASN A 120 -13.55 8.79 -26.52
CA ASN A 120 -13.10 7.92 -27.61
C ASN A 120 -12.04 6.90 -27.18
N VAL A 121 -11.39 7.11 -26.03
CA VAL A 121 -10.42 6.17 -25.46
C VAL A 121 -11.05 5.54 -24.23
N ASP A 122 -11.23 4.22 -24.26
CA ASP A 122 -11.65 3.45 -23.09
C ASP A 122 -10.41 2.89 -22.38
N VAL A 123 -10.42 2.97 -21.05
CA VAL A 123 -9.35 2.44 -20.21
C VAL A 123 -10.00 1.53 -19.18
N ARG A 124 -9.75 0.24 -19.29
CA ARG A 124 -10.39 -0.78 -18.45
C ARG A 124 -9.40 -1.74 -17.83
N ILE A 125 -9.83 -2.38 -16.75
CA ILE A 125 -9.08 -3.45 -16.10
C ILE A 125 -9.64 -4.77 -16.60
N MET A 126 -8.76 -5.59 -17.16
CA MET A 126 -9.04 -6.97 -17.55
C MET A 126 -8.74 -7.93 -16.39
N ARG A 127 -9.25 -9.16 -16.49
CA ARG A 127 -8.93 -10.22 -15.54
C ARG A 127 -7.41 -10.41 -15.46
N GLY A 128 -6.89 -10.56 -14.24
CA GLY A 128 -5.45 -10.69 -14.00
C GLY A 128 -4.71 -9.36 -13.77
N GLY A 129 -5.40 -8.23 -13.63
CA GLY A 129 -4.77 -6.95 -13.29
C GLY A 129 -4.08 -6.26 -14.47
N ILE A 130 -4.51 -6.60 -15.69
CA ILE A 130 -4.02 -5.99 -16.92
C ILE A 130 -4.87 -4.75 -17.20
N ILE A 131 -4.21 -3.62 -17.44
CA ILE A 131 -4.87 -2.39 -17.90
C ILE A 131 -4.84 -2.43 -19.42
N GLU A 132 -6.02 -2.47 -20.02
CA GLU A 132 -6.20 -2.36 -21.46
C GLU A 132 -6.67 -0.94 -21.78
N ILE A 133 -5.94 -0.29 -22.69
CA ILE A 133 -6.33 1.00 -23.25
C ILE A 133 -6.73 0.73 -24.70
N GLU A 134 -7.95 1.08 -25.05
CA GLU A 134 -8.48 0.85 -26.39
C GLU A 134 -9.11 2.10 -27.00
N MET A 135 -9.06 2.15 -28.33
CA MET A 135 -9.70 3.19 -29.11
C MET A 135 -10.30 2.57 -30.37
N VAL A 136 -11.57 2.89 -30.64
CA VAL A 136 -12.26 2.43 -31.85
C VAL A 136 -12.45 3.61 -32.79
N ARG A 137 -11.84 3.55 -33.99
CA ARG A 137 -11.96 4.61 -35.00
C ARG A 137 -11.81 4.06 -36.42
N ARG A 138 -12.35 4.78 -37.40
CA ARG A 138 -12.17 4.49 -38.83
C ARG A 138 -10.74 4.59 -39.33
N ASP A 139 -9.92 5.40 -38.69
CA ASP A 139 -8.50 5.53 -39.00
C ASP A 139 -7.72 4.69 -37.99
N GLY A 140 -7.34 3.48 -38.41
CA GLY A 140 -6.64 2.51 -37.56
C GLY A 140 -5.22 2.95 -37.21
N ASP A 141 -4.51 3.62 -38.12
CA ASP A 141 -3.17 4.14 -37.85
C ASP A 141 -3.20 5.25 -36.81
N PHE A 142 -4.16 6.17 -36.94
CA PHE A 142 -4.37 7.20 -35.92
C PHE A 142 -4.78 6.60 -34.57
N ALA A 143 -5.65 5.59 -34.55
CA ALA A 143 -6.07 4.93 -33.32
C ALA A 143 -4.88 4.24 -32.62
N ARG A 144 -4.03 3.54 -33.38
CA ARG A 144 -2.80 2.94 -32.88
C ARG A 144 -1.84 3.98 -32.30
N ASP A 145 -1.63 5.09 -33.01
CA ASP A 145 -0.76 6.19 -32.57
C ASP A 145 -1.23 6.81 -31.24
N VAL A 146 -2.54 7.05 -31.10
CA VAL A 146 -3.13 7.56 -29.85
C VAL A 146 -2.93 6.58 -28.70
N VAL A 147 -3.27 5.30 -28.91
CA VAL A 147 -3.21 4.28 -27.87
C VAL A 147 -1.76 4.01 -27.44
N ALA A 148 -0.81 3.97 -28.39
CA ALA A 148 0.61 3.88 -28.11
C ALA A 148 1.10 5.05 -27.25
N THR A 149 0.78 6.28 -27.67
CA THR A 149 1.13 7.50 -26.93
C THR A 149 0.50 7.52 -25.54
N TYR A 150 -0.71 6.97 -25.40
CA TYR A 150 -1.38 6.85 -24.11
C TYR A 150 -0.65 5.90 -23.17
N ALA A 151 -0.26 4.71 -23.63
CA ALA A 151 0.53 3.78 -22.82
C ALA A 151 1.86 4.40 -22.37
N ASP A 152 2.53 5.13 -23.26
CA ASP A 152 3.77 5.82 -22.92
C ASP A 152 3.58 6.93 -21.89
N ALA A 153 2.51 7.72 -22.04
CA ALA A 153 2.15 8.78 -21.09
C ALA A 153 1.84 8.21 -19.69
N VAL A 154 1.10 7.12 -19.63
CA VAL A 154 0.78 6.42 -18.37
C VAL A 154 2.06 5.88 -17.73
N ARG A 155 2.91 5.23 -18.52
CA ARG A 155 4.17 4.66 -18.07
C ARG A 155 5.10 5.71 -17.47
N GLU A 156 5.25 6.83 -18.16
CA GLU A 156 6.06 7.96 -17.70
C GLU A 156 5.52 8.56 -16.41
N GLN A 157 4.21 8.82 -16.33
CA GLN A 157 3.61 9.45 -15.16
C GLN A 157 3.73 8.56 -13.93
N LEU A 158 3.49 7.26 -14.07
CA LEU A 158 3.69 6.31 -12.98
C LEU A 158 5.17 6.19 -12.59
N GLY A 159 6.09 6.30 -13.56
CA GLY A 159 7.52 6.38 -13.27
C GLY A 159 7.90 7.62 -12.47
N VAL A 160 7.31 8.79 -12.76
CA VAL A 160 7.48 10.02 -11.96
C VAL A 160 6.97 9.80 -10.54
N ILE A 161 5.74 9.32 -10.39
CA ILE A 161 5.13 9.06 -9.07
C ILE A 161 5.98 8.07 -8.26
N SER A 162 6.47 7.00 -8.88
CA SER A 162 7.32 6.02 -8.19
C SER A 162 8.62 6.66 -7.70
N ARG A 163 9.31 7.45 -8.53
CA ARG A 163 10.53 8.16 -8.13
C ARG A 163 10.27 9.15 -6.99
N GLU A 164 9.16 9.89 -7.04
CA GLU A 164 8.78 10.81 -5.97
C GLU A 164 8.49 10.09 -4.65
N GLN A 165 7.77 8.97 -4.71
CA GLN A 165 7.50 8.13 -3.54
C GLN A 165 8.80 7.58 -2.94
N THR A 166 9.73 7.10 -3.76
CA THR A 166 11.01 6.59 -3.27
C THR A 166 11.89 7.71 -2.71
N ALA A 167 11.93 8.87 -3.35
CA ALA A 167 12.65 10.05 -2.83
C ALA A 167 12.05 10.53 -1.49
N TYR A 168 10.73 10.53 -1.36
CA TYR A 168 10.04 10.85 -0.11
C TYR A 168 10.35 9.85 1.00
N LYS A 169 10.28 8.55 0.70
CA LYS A 169 10.64 7.47 1.62
C LYS A 169 12.10 7.58 2.09
N ARG A 170 13.03 7.84 1.17
CA ARG A 170 14.44 8.10 1.51
C ARG A 170 14.58 9.26 2.48
N ARG A 171 13.96 10.41 2.19
CA ARG A 171 14.06 11.60 3.05
C ARG A 171 13.56 11.33 4.47
N ILE A 172 12.47 10.58 4.62
CA ILE A 172 11.97 10.17 5.93
C ILE A 172 13.00 9.27 6.63
N LEU A 173 13.56 8.28 5.93
CA LEU A 173 14.55 7.38 6.50
C LEU A 173 15.84 8.10 6.90
N GLU A 174 16.31 9.07 6.12
CA GLU A 174 17.44 9.94 6.48
C GLU A 174 17.16 10.68 7.80
N GLN A 175 15.99 11.31 7.92
CA GLN A 175 15.58 11.99 9.16
C GLN A 175 15.50 11.01 10.36
N LEU A 176 14.97 9.81 10.15
CA LEU A 176 14.89 8.79 11.20
C LEU A 176 16.26 8.27 11.62
N VAL A 177 17.20 8.10 10.67
CA VAL A 177 18.59 7.71 10.96
C VAL A 177 19.28 8.80 11.78
N ASP A 178 19.13 10.07 11.40
CA ASP A 178 19.73 11.18 12.14
C ASP A 178 19.17 11.30 13.56
N GLN A 179 17.84 11.16 13.72
CA GLN A 179 17.19 11.16 15.04
C GLN A 179 17.64 9.97 15.89
N ALA A 180 17.74 8.78 15.30
CA ALA A 180 18.21 7.59 15.99
C ALA A 180 19.70 7.69 16.37
N ALA A 181 20.53 8.27 15.51
CA ALA A 181 21.94 8.53 15.81
C ALA A 181 22.08 9.47 17.02
N GLN A 182 21.35 10.59 17.04
CA GLN A 182 21.35 11.49 18.20
C GLN A 182 20.85 10.83 19.49
N ARG A 183 19.88 9.92 19.39
CA ARG A 183 19.40 9.15 20.55
C ARG A 183 20.44 8.16 21.02
N LEU A 184 21.12 7.49 20.10
CA LEU A 184 22.21 6.56 20.40
C LEU A 184 23.37 7.29 21.10
N ASP A 185 23.80 8.45 20.58
CA ASP A 185 24.87 9.25 21.18
C ASP A 185 24.51 9.69 22.61
N ARG A 186 23.26 10.12 22.83
CA ARG A 186 22.77 10.48 24.17
C ARG A 186 22.74 9.28 25.12
N ALA A 187 22.17 8.15 24.69
CA ALA A 187 22.08 6.94 25.50
C ALA A 187 23.48 6.40 25.85
N GLN A 188 24.41 6.44 24.90
CA GLN A 188 25.81 6.06 25.08
C GLN A 188 26.50 6.99 26.08
N ALA A 189 26.37 8.32 25.92
CA ALA A 189 26.95 9.29 26.84
C ALA A 189 26.40 9.17 28.26
N GLU A 190 25.09 8.94 28.43
CA GLU A 190 24.47 8.70 29.73
C GLU A 190 24.98 7.40 30.38
N PHE A 191 25.10 6.33 29.60
CA PHE A 191 25.61 5.04 30.08
C PHE A 191 27.10 5.12 30.45
N ASP A 192 27.92 5.79 29.65
CA ASP A 192 29.35 5.98 29.94
C ASP A 192 29.56 6.91 31.14
N THR A 193 28.79 7.99 31.26
CA THR A 193 28.82 8.86 32.44
C THR A 193 28.45 8.08 33.70
N PHE A 194 27.45 7.20 33.62
CA PHE A 194 27.10 6.30 34.72
C PHE A 194 28.28 5.36 35.07
N ARG A 195 28.90 4.71 34.08
CA ARG A 195 30.05 3.81 34.31
C ARG A 195 31.25 4.51 34.92
N LEU A 196 31.55 5.74 34.47
CA LEU A 196 32.65 6.55 35.01
C LEU A 196 32.39 6.97 36.46
N ASN A 197 31.16 7.40 36.77
CA ASN A 197 30.80 7.84 38.11
C ASN A 197 30.76 6.70 39.13
N THR A 198 30.24 5.54 38.73
CA THR A 198 30.05 4.42 39.64
C THR A 198 31.24 3.46 39.68
N ARG A 199 32.16 3.54 38.69
CA ARG A 199 33.32 2.65 38.51
C ARG A 199 32.98 1.16 38.41
N TYR A 200 31.70 0.82 38.25
CA TYR A 200 31.27 -0.55 38.00
C TYR A 200 31.30 -0.82 36.49
N GLY A 201 32.14 -1.79 36.09
CA GLY A 201 32.18 -2.26 34.70
C GLY A 201 30.90 -3.01 34.32
N ASP A 202 30.38 -3.82 35.24
CA ASP A 202 29.12 -4.57 35.10
C ASP A 202 28.23 -4.37 36.35
N PRO A 203 27.00 -3.85 36.19
CA PRO A 203 26.02 -3.72 37.27
C PRO A 203 25.73 -5.01 38.04
N GLN A 204 25.73 -6.17 37.36
CA GLN A 204 25.38 -7.45 37.99
C GLN A 204 26.49 -7.97 38.89
N SER A 205 27.75 -7.83 38.48
CA SER A 205 28.89 -8.28 39.30
C SER A 205 29.01 -7.45 40.59
N ALA A 206 28.68 -6.16 40.52
CA ALA A 206 28.72 -5.27 41.68
C ALA A 206 27.74 -5.69 42.79
N VAL A 207 26.52 -6.09 42.43
CA VAL A 207 25.51 -6.58 43.38
C VAL A 207 25.98 -7.85 44.06
N GLN A 208 26.55 -8.80 43.30
CA GLN A 208 27.04 -10.05 43.86
C GLN A 208 28.20 -9.83 44.85
N GLU A 209 29.12 -8.92 44.53
CA GLU A 209 30.26 -8.61 45.41
C GLU A 209 29.82 -7.93 46.72
N VAL A 210 28.83 -7.04 46.67
CA VAL A 210 28.30 -6.42 47.90
C VAL A 210 27.41 -7.38 48.68
N ALA A 211 26.65 -8.25 48.02
CA ALA A 211 25.87 -9.29 48.68
C ALA A 211 26.74 -10.27 49.49
N LYS A 212 27.99 -10.50 49.08
CA LYS A 212 28.97 -11.32 49.83
C LYS A 212 29.56 -10.62 51.06
N LYS A 213 29.52 -9.28 51.13
CA LYS A 213 30.14 -8.52 52.24
C LYS A 213 29.45 -8.74 53.57
N VAL A 214 28.12 -8.76 53.60
CA VAL A 214 27.37 -8.94 54.86
C VAL A 214 27.61 -10.33 55.47
N PRO A 215 27.50 -11.45 54.72
CA PRO A 215 27.88 -12.77 55.22
C PRO A 215 29.34 -12.88 55.65
N ALA A 216 30.27 -12.22 54.95
CA ALA A 216 31.68 -12.21 55.34
C ALA A 216 31.92 -11.46 56.66
N LEU A 217 31.21 -10.35 56.89
CA LEU A 217 31.23 -9.64 58.16
C LEU A 217 30.56 -10.46 59.28
N ASP A 218 29.49 -11.19 58.97
CA ASP A 218 28.83 -12.10 59.91
C ASP A 218 29.78 -13.21 60.39
N ALA A 219 30.51 -13.85 59.47
CA ALA A 219 31.51 -14.86 59.82
C ALA A 219 32.64 -14.28 60.71
N GLN A 220 33.09 -13.05 60.43
CA GLN A 220 34.10 -12.38 61.26
C GLN A 220 33.56 -12.03 62.65
N ILE A 221 32.31 -11.59 62.74
CA ILE A 221 31.62 -11.29 64.00
C ILE A 221 31.50 -12.57 64.85
N GLU A 222 31.07 -13.68 64.25
CA GLU A 222 30.93 -14.97 64.95
C GLU A 222 32.29 -15.48 65.45
N ALA A 223 33.33 -15.42 64.62
CA ALA A 223 34.69 -15.80 65.01
C ALA A 223 35.20 -14.95 66.19
N LYS A 224 34.97 -13.63 66.16
CA LYS A 224 35.37 -12.71 67.25
C LYS A 224 34.54 -12.88 68.51
N GLN A 225 33.25 -13.20 68.40
CA GLN A 225 32.40 -13.54 69.55
C GLN A 225 32.89 -14.82 70.22
N SER A 226 33.27 -15.84 69.45
CA SER A 226 33.85 -17.09 69.96
C SER A 226 35.18 -16.83 70.69
N GLU A 227 36.07 -16.01 70.11
CA GLU A 227 37.33 -15.59 70.74
C GLU A 227 37.09 -14.85 72.06
N LEU A 228 36.17 -13.88 72.08
CA LEU A 228 35.79 -13.14 73.29
C LEU A 228 35.25 -14.07 74.39
N ASN A 229 34.40 -15.03 74.02
CA ASN A 229 33.84 -16.02 74.94
C ASN A 229 34.92 -16.95 75.50
N ALA A 230 35.92 -17.33 74.70
CA ALA A 230 37.07 -18.10 75.17
C ALA A 230 37.92 -17.28 76.15
N LEU A 231 38.22 -16.02 75.85
CA LEU A 231 39.00 -15.13 76.71
C LEU A 231 38.31 -14.89 78.07
N ARG A 232 36.99 -14.71 78.08
CA ARG A 232 36.20 -14.54 79.32
C ARG A 232 36.19 -15.75 80.26
N ARG A 233 36.53 -16.95 79.77
CA ARG A 233 36.66 -18.14 80.63
C ARG A 233 37.94 -18.15 81.46
N PHE A 234 38.96 -17.43 81.02
CA PHE A 234 40.30 -17.43 81.64
C PHE A 234 40.74 -16.04 82.13
N ALA A 235 40.02 -14.98 81.79
CA ALA A 235 40.32 -13.60 82.15
C ALA A 235 39.07 -12.82 82.56
N THR A 236 39.24 -11.88 83.50
CA THR A 236 38.20 -10.95 83.93
C THR A 236 37.97 -9.86 82.87
N ASP A 237 36.79 -9.23 82.87
CA ASP A 237 36.42 -8.19 81.88
C ASP A 237 37.34 -6.94 81.89
N GLN A 238 38.15 -6.75 82.94
CA GLN A 238 39.15 -5.67 83.01
C GLN A 238 40.48 -6.00 82.31
N ASN A 239 40.65 -7.23 81.82
CA ASN A 239 41.86 -7.61 81.10
C ASN A 239 41.93 -6.89 79.74
N ILE A 240 43.09 -6.31 79.42
CA ILE A 240 43.38 -5.59 78.19
C ILE A 240 43.02 -6.41 76.94
N LEU A 241 43.23 -7.73 76.98
CA LEU A 241 42.90 -8.63 75.86
C LEU A 241 41.38 -8.72 75.61
N VAL A 242 40.59 -8.76 76.68
CA VAL A 242 39.12 -8.79 76.59
C VAL A 242 38.59 -7.45 76.07
N GLN A 243 39.11 -6.34 76.60
CA GLN A 243 38.72 -5.00 76.14
C GLN A 243 39.02 -4.78 74.65
N ARG A 244 40.21 -5.21 74.20
CA ARG A 244 40.58 -5.12 72.78
C ARG A 244 39.62 -5.91 71.88
N ALA A 245 39.37 -7.18 72.21
CA ALA A 245 38.46 -8.02 71.45
C ALA A 245 37.02 -7.45 71.43
N GLN A 246 36.60 -6.79 72.51
CA GLN A 246 35.30 -6.16 72.62
C GLN A 246 35.17 -4.91 71.72
N VAL A 247 36.22 -4.08 71.65
CA VAL A 247 36.28 -2.92 70.73
C VAL A 247 36.30 -3.38 69.27
N GLU A 248 37.10 -4.41 68.95
CA GLU A 248 37.14 -5.00 67.60
C GLU A 248 35.77 -5.55 67.18
N LEU A 249 35.06 -6.23 68.09
CA LEU A 249 33.70 -6.74 67.85
C LEU A 249 32.70 -5.60 67.61
N GLN A 250 32.75 -4.52 68.40
CA GLN A 250 31.86 -3.37 68.20
C GLN A 250 32.10 -2.70 66.84
N GLU A 251 33.35 -2.59 66.40
CA GLU A 251 33.69 -2.04 65.08
C GLU A 251 33.17 -2.94 63.95
N LEU A 252 33.26 -4.26 64.08
CA LEU A 252 32.69 -5.21 63.12
C LEU A 252 31.16 -5.11 63.05
N LEU A 253 30.48 -5.02 64.20
CA LEU A 253 29.03 -4.82 64.27
C LEU A 253 28.61 -3.50 63.61
N ARG A 254 29.38 -2.43 63.83
CA ARG A 254 29.14 -1.12 63.18
C ARG A 254 29.30 -1.21 61.67
N ARG A 255 30.37 -1.86 61.18
CA ARG A 255 30.60 -2.07 59.73
C ARG A 255 29.51 -2.90 59.08
N ARG A 256 29.03 -3.94 59.77
CA ARG A 256 27.91 -4.76 59.30
C ARG A 256 26.62 -3.95 59.18
N ALA A 257 26.29 -3.14 60.19
CA ALA A 257 25.10 -2.29 60.15
C ALA A 257 25.14 -1.32 58.95
N LEU A 258 26.29 -0.66 58.73
CA LEU A 258 26.49 0.24 57.58
C LEU A 258 26.42 -0.50 56.22
N ALA A 259 26.91 -1.75 56.16
CA ALA A 259 26.86 -2.55 54.93
C ALA A 259 25.44 -3.07 54.63
N ALA A 260 24.69 -3.46 55.66
CA ALA A 260 23.33 -3.98 55.57
C ALA A 260 22.26 -2.88 55.49
N GLU A 261 22.64 -1.61 55.61
CA GLU A 261 21.75 -0.46 55.54
C GLU A 261 20.93 -0.50 54.23
N PRO A 262 19.59 -0.58 54.30
CA PRO A 262 18.74 -0.59 53.12
C PRO A 262 18.65 0.79 52.45
N GLN A 263 19.05 1.85 53.17
CA GLN A 263 19.05 3.21 52.63
C GLN A 263 20.23 3.42 51.67
N PRO A 264 19.98 3.97 50.47
CA PRO A 264 21.00 4.14 49.43
C PRO A 264 21.96 5.32 49.66
N GLN A 265 21.81 6.07 50.76
CA GLN A 265 22.59 7.29 51.02
C GLN A 265 24.03 7.00 51.48
N GLN A 266 24.30 5.79 51.98
CA GLN A 266 25.64 5.41 52.44
C GLN A 266 26.45 4.70 51.35
N ARG A 267 27.66 5.21 51.13
CA ARG A 267 28.60 4.64 50.16
C ARG A 267 28.97 3.20 50.53
N GLY A 268 28.70 2.27 49.63
CA GLY A 268 29.03 0.85 49.78
C GLY A 268 27.98 0.01 50.53
N SER A 269 26.79 0.56 50.81
CA SER A 269 25.67 -0.20 51.34
C SER A 269 25.03 -1.10 50.26
N VAL A 270 24.35 -2.16 50.67
CA VAL A 270 23.56 -3.00 49.78
C VAL A 270 22.50 -2.17 49.03
N GLY A 271 21.83 -1.23 49.73
CA GLY A 271 20.80 -0.37 49.15
C GLY A 271 21.30 0.49 47.99
N GLN A 272 22.49 1.09 48.13
CA GLN A 272 23.08 1.92 47.06
C GLN A 272 23.38 1.07 45.82
N VAL A 273 24.02 -0.09 45.99
CA VAL A 273 24.44 -0.94 44.87
C VAL A 273 23.25 -1.54 44.13
N VAL A 274 22.17 -1.89 44.84
CA VAL A 274 20.91 -2.32 44.22
C VAL A 274 20.27 -1.19 43.39
N GLN A 275 20.27 0.04 43.90
CA GLN A 275 19.72 1.19 43.16
C GLN A 275 20.57 1.53 41.92
N GLU A 276 21.89 1.58 42.09
CA GLU A 276 22.82 1.85 40.99
C GLU A 276 22.76 0.75 39.94
N SER A 277 22.70 -0.53 40.34
CA SER A 277 22.57 -1.62 39.38
C SER A 277 21.28 -1.56 38.58
N THR A 278 20.15 -1.26 39.23
CA THR A 278 18.85 -1.07 38.55
C THR A 278 18.91 0.08 37.55
N LYS A 279 19.54 1.20 37.94
CA LYS A 279 19.76 2.35 37.06
C LYS A 279 20.66 1.98 35.88
N GLY A 280 21.74 1.25 36.12
CA GLY A 280 22.66 0.76 35.09
C GLY A 280 21.99 -0.17 34.08
N LEU A 281 21.18 -1.13 34.54
CA LEU A 281 20.39 -2.01 33.67
C LEU A 281 19.36 -1.26 32.83
N ARG A 282 18.75 -0.19 33.38
CA ARG A 282 17.85 0.67 32.62
C ARG A 282 18.59 1.42 31.52
N LEU A 283 19.74 2.03 31.83
CA LEU A 283 20.56 2.75 30.84
C LEU A 283 21.10 1.82 29.76
N ARG A 284 21.54 0.61 30.13
CA ARG A 284 21.98 -0.41 29.17
C ARG A 284 20.85 -0.81 28.22
N ARG A 285 19.64 -1.05 28.73
CA ARG A 285 18.48 -1.36 27.88
C ARG A 285 18.15 -0.21 26.93
N GLU A 286 18.22 1.03 27.40
CA GLU A 286 18.00 2.21 26.55
C GLU A 286 19.05 2.31 25.44
N LEU A 287 20.31 2.04 25.75
CA LEU A 287 21.40 1.97 24.77
C LEU A 287 21.15 0.87 23.73
N ASP A 288 20.82 -0.35 24.16
CA ASP A 288 20.53 -1.47 23.27
C ASP A 288 19.35 -1.14 22.33
N VAL A 289 18.30 -0.49 22.85
CA VAL A 289 17.15 -0.03 22.06
C VAL A 289 17.57 1.02 21.05
N ALA A 290 18.30 2.05 21.47
CA ALA A 290 18.77 3.13 20.59
C ALA A 290 19.66 2.60 19.45
N GLN A 291 20.56 1.65 19.78
CA GLN A 291 21.42 0.99 18.80
C GLN A 291 20.61 0.18 17.79
N SER A 292 19.64 -0.61 18.27
CA SER A 292 18.77 -1.41 17.40
C SER A 292 17.96 -0.54 16.44
N LEU A 293 17.45 0.62 16.89
CA LEU A 293 16.71 1.57 16.05
C LEU A 293 17.61 2.16 14.97
N TYR A 294 18.81 2.63 15.34
CA TYR A 294 19.78 3.16 14.40
C TYR A 294 20.16 2.14 13.32
N ASP A 295 20.51 0.91 13.73
CA ASP A 295 20.91 -0.15 12.81
C ASP A 295 19.78 -0.55 11.86
N ASN A 296 18.55 -0.67 12.37
CA ASN A 296 17.38 -1.02 11.55
C ASN A 296 17.05 0.08 10.54
N TYR A 297 17.01 1.34 10.95
CA TYR A 297 16.73 2.45 10.02
C TYR A 297 17.83 2.62 8.98
N LYS A 298 19.10 2.44 9.37
CA LYS A 298 20.22 2.46 8.44
C LYS A 298 20.12 1.34 7.40
N ARG A 299 19.73 0.13 7.81
CA ARG A 299 19.47 -0.99 6.89
C ARG A 299 18.31 -0.70 5.94
N PHE A 300 17.21 -0.10 6.43
CA PHE A 300 16.10 0.31 5.56
C PHE A 300 16.50 1.39 4.55
N LEU A 301 17.34 2.35 4.95
CA LEU A 301 17.88 3.38 4.05
C LEU A 301 18.78 2.76 2.96
N GLN A 302 19.66 1.84 3.35
CA GLN A 302 20.49 1.09 2.40
C GLN A 302 19.64 0.26 1.42
N GLY A 303 18.60 -0.41 1.91
CA GLY A 303 17.65 -1.16 1.07
C GLY A 303 16.90 -0.27 0.09
N THR A 304 16.56 0.97 0.48
CA THR A 304 15.87 1.93 -0.40
C THR A 304 16.73 2.30 -1.61
N SER A 305 18.06 2.33 -1.47
CA SER A 305 18.96 2.62 -2.61
C SER A 305 18.88 1.56 -3.71
N VAL A 306 18.59 0.30 -3.37
CA VAL A 306 18.34 -0.76 -4.35
C VAL A 306 16.98 -0.57 -5.02
N GLU A 307 15.97 -0.18 -4.24
CA GLU A 307 14.61 0.10 -4.74
C GLU A 307 14.62 1.27 -5.76
N ASP A 308 15.39 2.33 -5.51
CA ASP A 308 15.59 3.44 -6.45
C ASP A 308 16.09 2.99 -7.82
N LEU A 309 17.10 2.11 -7.86
CA LEU A 309 17.66 1.59 -9.10
C LEU A 309 16.60 0.82 -9.91
N THR A 310 15.65 0.21 -9.22
CA THR A 310 14.58 -0.58 -9.84
C THR A 310 13.28 0.19 -10.08
N SER A 311 13.11 1.36 -9.48
CA SER A 311 11.87 2.18 -9.54
C SER A 311 11.46 2.58 -10.96
N THR A 312 12.41 2.65 -11.89
CA THR A 312 12.13 2.99 -13.30
C THR A 312 11.59 1.78 -14.10
N ALA A 313 11.79 0.55 -13.62
CA ALA A 313 11.38 -0.67 -14.30
C ALA A 313 9.91 -1.07 -14.04
N ASN A 314 9.10 -0.18 -13.46
CA ASN A 314 7.90 -0.61 -12.73
C ASN A 314 6.64 -0.86 -13.60
N ILE A 315 6.75 -0.84 -14.93
CA ILE A 315 5.61 -1.05 -15.84
C ILE A 315 6.05 -1.87 -17.03
N ARG A 316 5.33 -2.97 -17.26
CA ARG A 316 5.57 -3.86 -18.38
C ARG A 316 4.45 -3.72 -19.39
N ILE A 317 4.81 -3.34 -20.62
CA ILE A 317 3.93 -3.46 -21.78
C ILE A 317 3.87 -4.95 -22.12
N LEU A 318 2.69 -5.55 -21.99
CA LEU A 318 2.46 -6.96 -22.32
C LEU A 318 2.29 -7.14 -23.81
N GLU A 319 1.54 -6.23 -24.42
CA GLU A 319 1.28 -6.21 -25.85
C GLU A 319 1.43 -4.76 -26.34
N PRO A 320 2.33 -4.49 -27.30
CA PRO A 320 2.50 -3.15 -27.87
C PRO A 320 1.25 -2.75 -28.64
N ALA A 321 1.07 -1.45 -28.90
CA ALA A 321 -0.13 -0.96 -29.58
C ALA A 321 -0.31 -1.62 -30.95
N TYR A 322 -1.43 -2.31 -31.13
CA TYR A 322 -1.79 -3.02 -32.36
C TYR A 322 -3.19 -2.62 -32.81
N VAL A 323 -3.49 -2.92 -34.07
CA VAL A 323 -4.84 -2.82 -34.63
C VAL A 323 -5.38 -4.23 -34.74
N ASP A 324 -6.56 -4.48 -34.17
CA ASP A 324 -7.20 -5.79 -34.23
C ASP A 324 -7.43 -6.22 -35.69
N PRO A 325 -7.07 -7.46 -36.05
CA PRO A 325 -7.38 -8.00 -37.38
C PRO A 325 -8.87 -8.28 -37.54
N ASP A 326 -9.61 -8.40 -36.43
CA ASP A 326 -11.03 -8.70 -36.41
C ASP A 326 -11.87 -7.52 -36.87
N ARG A 327 -12.87 -7.82 -37.70
CA ARG A 327 -13.78 -6.82 -38.23
C ARG A 327 -14.76 -6.34 -37.16
N GLN A 328 -14.71 -5.05 -36.84
CA GLN A 328 -15.66 -4.42 -35.93
C GLN A 328 -16.98 -4.12 -36.67
N TYR A 329 -18.10 -4.59 -36.11
CA TYR A 329 -19.45 -4.32 -36.62
C TYR A 329 -20.11 -3.17 -35.85
N ASN A 330 -20.89 -2.36 -36.55
CA ASN A 330 -21.64 -1.27 -35.91
C ASN A 330 -22.85 -1.84 -35.15
N LEU A 331 -22.63 -2.28 -33.90
CA LEU A 331 -23.66 -2.76 -32.97
C LEU A 331 -24.92 -1.87 -32.89
N PRO A 332 -24.86 -0.53 -32.87
CA PRO A 332 -26.08 0.28 -32.84
C PRO A 332 -26.91 0.16 -34.13
N ALA A 333 -26.27 0.05 -35.30
CA ALA A 333 -26.99 -0.14 -36.56
C ALA A 333 -27.67 -1.52 -36.62
N LEU A 334 -27.00 -2.54 -36.10
CA LEU A 334 -27.57 -3.88 -35.96
C LEU A 334 -28.75 -3.90 -34.97
N ALA A 335 -28.62 -3.23 -33.82
CA ALA A 335 -29.69 -3.14 -32.83
C ALA A 335 -30.92 -2.40 -33.37
N ILE A 336 -30.74 -1.30 -34.10
CA ILE A 336 -31.84 -0.58 -34.77
C ILE A 336 -32.50 -1.47 -35.83
N GLY A 337 -31.71 -2.19 -36.62
CA GLY A 337 -32.23 -3.15 -37.59
C GLY A 337 -33.09 -4.24 -36.92
N LEU A 338 -32.62 -4.79 -35.81
CA LEU A 338 -33.35 -5.81 -35.05
C LEU A 338 -34.63 -5.23 -34.42
N LEU A 339 -34.58 -4.01 -33.89
CA LEU A 339 -35.76 -3.32 -33.35
C LEU A 339 -36.80 -3.07 -34.44
N LEU A 340 -36.38 -2.61 -35.63
CA LEU A 340 -37.27 -2.43 -36.77
C LEU A 340 -37.90 -3.74 -37.23
N LEU A 341 -37.14 -4.84 -37.19
CA LEU A 341 -37.64 -6.18 -37.48
C LEU A 341 -38.72 -6.61 -36.48
N LEU A 342 -38.46 -6.45 -35.18
CA LEU A 342 -39.41 -6.80 -34.11
C LEU A 342 -40.69 -5.96 -34.19
N LEU A 343 -40.56 -4.65 -34.45
CA LEU A 343 -41.71 -3.75 -34.61
C LEU A 343 -42.53 -4.11 -35.86
N GLY A 344 -41.85 -4.51 -36.94
CA GLY A 344 -42.48 -5.06 -38.14
C GLY A 344 -43.32 -6.30 -37.85
N LEU A 345 -42.73 -7.28 -37.14
CA LEU A 345 -43.42 -8.51 -36.73
C LEU A 345 -44.59 -8.22 -35.80
N ALA A 346 -44.45 -7.30 -34.84
CA ALA A 346 -45.52 -6.93 -33.93
C ALA A 346 -46.73 -6.32 -34.66
N VAL A 347 -46.47 -5.46 -35.66
CA VAL A 347 -47.53 -4.88 -36.51
C VAL A 347 -48.21 -5.95 -37.37
N GLU A 348 -47.46 -6.93 -37.87
CA GLU A 348 -48.02 -8.04 -38.65
C GLU A 348 -48.86 -8.99 -37.78
N PHE A 349 -48.39 -9.29 -36.56
CA PHE A 349 -49.12 -10.07 -35.56
C PHE A 349 -50.43 -9.39 -35.13
N TYR A 350 -50.41 -8.07 -34.91
CA TYR A 350 -51.59 -7.29 -34.54
C TYR A 350 -52.67 -7.31 -35.64
N LYS A 351 -52.27 -7.31 -36.92
CA LYS A 351 -53.21 -7.44 -38.06
C LYS A 351 -53.77 -8.85 -38.20
N LEU A 352 -52.97 -9.90 -37.91
CA LEU A 352 -53.42 -11.30 -37.97
C LEU A 352 -54.41 -11.65 -36.86
N ARG A 353 -54.32 -10.99 -35.70
CA ARG A 353 -55.22 -11.16 -34.55
C ARG A 353 -55.63 -9.79 -33.97
N PRO A 354 -56.59 -9.08 -34.59
CA PRO A 354 -57.10 -7.85 -34.02
C PRO A 354 -57.72 -8.14 -32.64
N PRO A 355 -57.57 -7.25 -31.65
CA PRO A 355 -58.15 -7.43 -30.32
C PRO A 355 -59.68 -7.58 -30.43
N PRO A 356 -60.33 -8.33 -29.51
CA PRO A 356 -61.76 -8.56 -29.57
C PRO A 356 -62.51 -7.22 -29.47
N GLY A 357 -63.12 -6.79 -30.59
CA GLY A 357 -63.87 -5.53 -30.67
C GLY A 357 -63.82 -4.79 -32.01
N GLU A 358 -62.91 -5.13 -32.94
CA GLU A 358 -62.90 -4.55 -34.31
C GLU A 358 -63.59 -5.47 -35.33
N PRO A 359 -64.38 -4.93 -36.27
CA PRO A 359 -65.04 -5.74 -37.30
C PRO A 359 -63.99 -6.38 -38.21
N ARG A 360 -63.97 -7.71 -38.21
CA ARG A 360 -63.17 -8.54 -39.13
C ARG A 360 -63.55 -8.12 -40.56
N LYS A 361 -62.64 -7.48 -41.31
CA LYS A 361 -62.87 -7.26 -42.74
C LYS A 361 -62.94 -8.64 -43.41
N VAL A 362 -64.15 -9.00 -43.83
CA VAL A 362 -64.39 -10.16 -44.68
C VAL A 362 -63.67 -9.88 -46.00
N VAL A 363 -62.77 -10.79 -46.37
CA VAL A 363 -62.08 -10.81 -47.65
C VAL A 363 -63.15 -10.93 -48.75
N GLN A 364 -63.14 -10.01 -49.71
CA GLN A 364 -63.64 -10.26 -51.05
C GLN A 364 -62.45 -10.55 -51.96
#